data_AF-A0A2A7H1L7-F1
#
_entry.id   AF-A0A2A7H1L7-F1
#
_cell.length_a   1.000
_cell.length_b   1.000
_cell.length_c   1.000
_cell.angle_alpha   90.00
_cell.angle_beta   90.00
_cell.angle_gamma   90.00
#
_symmetry.space_group_name_H-M   'P 1'
#
loop_
_entity.id
_entity.type
_entity.pdbx_description
1 polymer ?
#
loop_
_entity_poly.entity_id
_entity_poly.type
_entity_poly.pdbx_seq_one_letter_code
_entity_poly.pdbx_strand_id
1 'polypeptide(L)'
;MWKNLILEIGKIENSFNDKLNTPATNTEVHKLRERVKKSFNVDLPSEYEEFLKTVNGLDFNGLVIYGVDLSLLEAERDEQICGLIDTNEIWYENEWQKIYLFLGDSNIAWFCKNLSDGTYLELDKPSGTVMETYNDFNTMLEEALKTTLL
;
A
#
# COMPACT_ATOMS: atom_id res chain seq x y z
N MET A 1 -7.20 2.35 -15.32
CA MET A 1 -7.64 1.29 -14.39
C MET A 1 -6.43 0.51 -13.94
N TRP A 2 -5.96 0.76 -12.71
CA TRP A 2 -4.76 0.15 -12.11
C TRP A 2 -4.65 -1.38 -12.26
N LYS A 3 -5.77 -2.13 -12.30
CA LYS A 3 -5.77 -3.60 -12.49
C LYS A 3 -5.05 -4.05 -13.76
N ASN A 4 -5.15 -3.30 -14.86
CA ASN A 4 -4.44 -3.63 -16.10
C ASN A 4 -2.93 -3.44 -15.94
N LEU A 5 -2.50 -2.44 -15.17
CA LEU A 5 -1.09 -2.21 -14.85
C LEU A 5 -0.54 -3.34 -13.97
N ILE A 6 -1.33 -3.83 -13.00
CA ILE A 6 -0.96 -5.02 -12.22
C ILE A 6 -0.79 -6.26 -13.11
N LEU A 7 -1.69 -6.48 -14.09
CA LEU A 7 -1.53 -7.58 -15.04
C LEU A 7 -0.28 -7.44 -15.91
N GLU A 8 0.12 -6.21 -16.24
CA GLU A 8 1.35 -5.93 -16.98
C GLU A 8 2.58 -6.22 -16.12
N ILE A 9 2.62 -5.70 -14.89
CA ILE A 9 3.67 -6.00 -13.91
C ILE A 9 3.78 -7.52 -13.71
N GLY A 10 2.67 -8.23 -13.55
CA GLY A 10 2.68 -9.67 -13.42
C GLY A 10 3.28 -10.40 -14.62
N LYS A 11 3.16 -9.88 -15.85
CA LYS A 11 3.87 -10.46 -17.02
C LYS A 11 5.38 -10.21 -16.95
N ILE A 12 5.79 -9.04 -16.47
CA ILE A 12 7.20 -8.68 -16.29
C ILE A 12 7.83 -9.59 -15.23
N GLU A 13 7.23 -9.69 -14.05
CA GLU A 13 7.68 -10.57 -12.95
C GLU A 13 7.85 -12.02 -13.41
N ASN A 14 6.84 -12.57 -14.11
CA ASN A 14 6.90 -13.92 -14.66
C ASN A 14 8.06 -14.11 -15.66
N SER A 15 8.49 -13.07 -16.37
CA SER A 15 9.64 -13.16 -17.28
C SER A 15 10.97 -13.34 -16.54
N PHE A 16 11.01 -12.97 -15.25
CA PHE A 16 12.14 -13.17 -14.33
C PHE A 16 11.96 -14.39 -13.42
N ASN A 17 10.96 -15.25 -13.69
CA ASN A 17 10.59 -16.39 -12.85
C ASN A 17 10.18 -15.98 -11.42
N ASP A 18 9.66 -14.76 -11.29
CA ASP A 18 9.00 -14.25 -10.11
C ASP A 18 7.47 -14.17 -10.34
N LYS A 19 6.71 -13.78 -9.33
CA LYS A 19 5.25 -13.72 -9.40
C LYS A 19 4.70 -12.61 -8.51
N LEU A 20 3.52 -12.12 -8.87
CA LEU A 20 2.74 -11.27 -7.98
C LEU A 20 2.36 -12.01 -6.70
N ASN A 21 2.26 -11.25 -5.61
CA ASN A 21 1.79 -11.74 -4.32
C ASN A 21 0.38 -12.33 -4.44
N THR A 22 0.17 -13.43 -3.71
CA THR A 22 -1.12 -14.09 -3.62
C THR A 22 -2.15 -13.11 -3.04
N PRO A 23 -3.36 -13.01 -3.61
CA PRO A 23 -4.41 -12.17 -3.06
C PRO A 23 -4.68 -12.41 -1.56
N ALA A 24 -5.04 -11.36 -0.84
CA ALA A 24 -5.50 -11.49 0.54
C ALA A 24 -6.93 -12.05 0.58
N THR A 25 -7.20 -12.95 1.52
CA THR A 25 -8.55 -13.48 1.73
C THR A 25 -9.46 -12.44 2.38
N ASN A 26 -10.77 -12.64 2.30
CA ASN A 26 -11.72 -11.79 3.03
C ASN A 26 -11.47 -11.81 4.54
N THR A 27 -11.04 -12.94 5.09
CA THR A 27 -10.71 -13.07 6.52
C THR A 27 -9.48 -12.27 6.89
N GLU A 28 -8.41 -12.36 6.08
CA GLU A 28 -7.16 -11.62 6.30
C GLU A 28 -7.40 -10.10 6.22
N VAL A 29 -8.14 -9.64 5.21
CA VAL A 29 -8.51 -8.23 5.07
C VAL A 29 -9.41 -7.76 6.22
N HIS A 30 -10.33 -8.61 6.68
CA HIS A 30 -11.16 -8.28 7.85
C HIS A 30 -10.32 -8.13 9.12
N LYS A 31 -9.38 -9.05 9.38
CA LYS A 31 -8.43 -8.94 10.50
C LYS A 31 -7.59 -7.65 10.41
N LEU A 32 -7.10 -7.32 9.21
CA LEU A 32 -6.36 -6.08 8.97
C LEU A 32 -7.21 -4.86 9.31
N ARG A 33 -8.45 -4.79 8.80
CA ARG A 33 -9.38 -3.68 9.08
C ARG A 33 -9.59 -3.48 10.58
N GLU A 34 -9.88 -4.54 11.32
CA GLU A 34 -10.09 -4.48 12.77
C GLU A 34 -8.82 -3.99 13.50
N ARG A 35 -7.65 -4.49 13.08
CA ARG A 35 -6.38 -4.11 13.70
C ARG A 35 -5.99 -2.67 13.37
N VAL A 36 -6.17 -2.20 12.13
CA VAL A 36 -5.96 -0.80 11.73
C VAL A 36 -6.88 0.13 12.52
N LYS A 37 -8.16 -0.22 12.67
CA LYS A 37 -9.11 0.55 13.48
C LYS A 37 -8.66 0.63 14.94
N LYS A 38 -8.17 -0.48 15.50
CA LYS A 38 -7.66 -0.52 16.88
C LYS A 38 -6.34 0.24 17.06
N SER A 39 -5.41 0.14 16.11
CA SER A 39 -4.08 0.76 16.21
C SER A 39 -4.13 2.26 15.96
N PHE A 40 -4.87 2.69 14.93
CA PHE A 40 -4.77 4.04 14.37
C PHE A 40 -6.09 4.81 14.44
N ASN A 41 -7.19 4.18 14.86
CA ASN A 41 -8.53 4.76 14.88
C ASN A 41 -9.01 5.24 13.49
N VAL A 42 -8.60 4.53 12.44
CA VAL A 42 -8.92 4.84 11.04
C VAL A 42 -9.67 3.68 10.41
N ASP A 43 -10.64 3.98 9.57
CA ASP A 43 -11.30 2.97 8.73
C ASP A 43 -10.47 2.74 7.47
N LEU A 44 -10.22 1.46 7.15
CA LEU A 44 -9.46 1.09 5.97
C LEU A 44 -10.26 1.44 4.69
N PRO A 45 -9.67 2.13 3.71
CA PRO A 45 -10.38 2.46 2.47
C PRO A 45 -10.82 1.20 1.71
N SER A 46 -12.05 1.20 1.19
CA SER A 46 -12.60 0.06 0.43
C SER A 46 -11.80 -0.26 -0.82
N GLU A 47 -11.25 0.76 -1.48
CA GLU A 47 -10.43 0.66 -2.69
C GLU A 47 -9.08 0.00 -2.37
N TYR A 48 -8.52 0.28 -1.19
CA TYR A 48 -7.31 -0.38 -0.72
C TYR A 48 -7.58 -1.85 -0.38
N GLU A 49 -8.73 -2.16 0.22
CA GLU A 49 -9.15 -3.56 0.42
C GLU A 49 -9.32 -4.31 -0.91
N GLU A 50 -9.87 -3.66 -1.93
CA GLU A 50 -9.97 -4.24 -3.27
C GLU A 50 -8.60 -4.53 -3.88
N PHE A 51 -7.64 -3.62 -3.69
CA PHE A 51 -6.25 -3.85 -4.06
C PHE A 51 -5.68 -5.08 -3.37
N LEU A 52 -5.78 -5.18 -2.04
CA LEU A 52 -5.27 -6.33 -1.28
C LEU A 52 -5.89 -7.67 -1.72
N LYS A 53 -7.19 -7.67 -2.04
CA LYS A 53 -7.91 -8.85 -2.56
C LYS A 53 -7.61 -9.16 -4.03
N THR A 54 -6.88 -8.28 -4.72
CA THR A 54 -6.40 -8.49 -6.08
C THR A 54 -4.93 -8.92 -6.07
N VAL A 55 -4.11 -8.30 -5.21
CA VAL A 55 -2.69 -8.61 -4.98
C VAL A 55 -2.32 -8.11 -3.58
N ASN A 56 -1.77 -8.99 -2.72
CA ASN A 56 -1.54 -8.64 -1.31
C ASN A 56 -0.24 -7.85 -1.12
N GLY A 57 -0.31 -6.54 -1.35
CA GLY A 57 0.87 -5.69 -1.43
C GLY A 57 1.63 -5.89 -2.73
N LEU A 58 2.57 -4.98 -3.00
CA LEU A 58 3.41 -4.98 -4.18
C LEU A 58 4.79 -4.47 -3.79
N ASP A 59 5.85 -5.11 -4.29
CA ASP A 59 7.20 -4.59 -4.30
C ASP A 59 7.71 -4.75 -5.75
N PHE A 60 7.81 -3.63 -6.47
CA PHE A 60 8.15 -3.64 -7.89
C PHE A 60 8.91 -2.37 -8.26
N ASN A 61 10.12 -2.52 -8.81
CA ASN A 61 10.94 -1.41 -9.33
C ASN A 61 11.05 -0.22 -8.36
N GLY A 62 11.21 -0.51 -7.06
CA GLY A 62 11.33 0.48 -6.00
C GLY A 62 10.03 1.19 -5.61
N LEU A 63 8.88 0.76 -6.13
CA LEU A 63 7.55 1.07 -5.58
C LEU A 63 7.12 -0.07 -4.66
N VAL A 64 6.76 0.28 -3.43
CA VAL A 64 6.18 -0.63 -2.45
C VAL A 64 4.78 -0.15 -2.11
N ILE A 65 3.76 -0.97 -2.37
CA ILE A 65 2.41 -0.79 -1.82
C ILE A 65 2.21 -1.81 -0.72
N TYR A 66 1.82 -1.36 0.46
CA TYR A 66 1.78 -2.23 1.63
C TYR A 66 0.70 -3.31 1.50
N GLY A 67 0.94 -4.44 2.17
CA GLY A 67 0.05 -5.58 2.22
C GLY A 67 -0.56 -5.78 3.60
N VAL A 68 -1.24 -6.91 3.77
CA VAL A 68 -1.64 -7.44 5.08
C VAL A 68 -0.38 -7.89 5.83
N ASP A 69 -0.22 -7.42 7.06
CA ASP A 69 0.86 -7.82 7.96
C ASP A 69 0.94 -9.34 8.14
N LEU A 70 2.16 -9.89 8.15
CA LEU A 70 2.40 -11.34 8.18
C LEU A 70 1.69 -12.03 9.35
N SER A 71 1.61 -11.36 10.51
CA SER A 71 0.93 -11.87 11.71
C SER A 71 -0.59 -12.06 11.55
N LEU A 72 -1.19 -11.53 10.49
CA LEU A 72 -2.63 -11.56 10.22
C LEU A 72 -3.00 -12.56 9.11
N LEU A 73 -2.02 -13.12 8.40
CA LEU A 73 -2.22 -14.10 7.33
C LEU A 73 -2.76 -15.44 7.87
N GLU A 74 -3.55 -16.14 7.05
CA GLU A 74 -4.11 -17.46 7.42
C GLU A 74 -3.12 -18.62 7.20
N ALA A 75 -2.11 -18.40 6.37
CA ALA A 75 -1.03 -19.35 6.09
C ALA A 75 0.29 -18.60 5.89
N GLU A 76 1.40 -19.26 6.19
CA GLU A 76 2.73 -18.76 5.82
C GLU A 76 2.83 -18.66 4.30
N ARG A 77 3.48 -17.58 3.85
CA ARG A 77 3.76 -17.31 2.44
C ARG A 77 5.24 -17.00 2.31
N ASP A 78 5.87 -17.53 1.28
CA ASP A 78 7.26 -17.21 0.91
C ASP A 78 7.38 -15.81 0.24
N GLU A 79 6.27 -15.09 0.11
CA GLU A 79 6.15 -13.78 -0.52
C GLU A 79 6.68 -12.69 0.41
N GLN A 80 7.49 -11.78 -0.14
CA GLN A 80 7.93 -10.61 0.60
C GLN A 80 6.80 -9.57 0.63
N ILE A 81 6.20 -9.39 1.81
CA ILE A 81 5.09 -8.47 2.03
C ILE A 81 5.50 -7.45 3.09
N CYS A 82 5.58 -6.19 2.69
CA CYS A 82 5.67 -5.08 3.64
C CYS A 82 4.28 -4.84 4.27
N GLY A 83 4.12 -5.17 5.54
CA GLY A 83 2.86 -5.03 6.27
C GLY A 83 2.45 -3.57 6.49
N LEU A 84 1.17 -3.26 6.32
CA LEU A 84 0.63 -1.92 6.51
C LEU A 84 0.88 -1.39 7.93
N ILE A 85 0.56 -2.19 8.95
CA ILE A 85 0.62 -1.74 10.34
C ILE A 85 2.08 -1.63 10.79
N ASP A 86 2.87 -2.66 10.57
CA ASP A 86 4.28 -2.70 10.95
C ASP A 86 5.04 -1.52 10.33
N THR A 87 4.76 -1.21 9.06
CA THR A 87 5.41 -0.10 8.36
C THR A 87 4.93 1.26 8.84
N ASN A 88 3.63 1.44 9.13
CA ASN A 88 3.13 2.68 9.72
C ASN A 88 3.67 2.91 11.13
N GLU A 89 3.85 1.86 11.93
CA GLU A 89 4.47 1.98 13.27
C GLU A 89 5.90 2.53 13.17
N ILE A 90 6.68 2.13 12.16
CA ILE A 90 8.00 2.69 11.86
C ILE A 90 7.91 4.18 11.48
N TRP A 91 7.03 4.55 10.54
CA TRP A 91 6.86 5.96 10.17
C TRP A 91 6.40 6.82 11.37
N TYR A 92 5.55 6.26 12.23
CA TYR A 92 5.04 6.95 13.41
C TYR A 92 6.07 7.14 14.53
N GLU A 93 7.29 6.61 14.42
CA GLU A 93 8.41 7.05 15.24
C GLU A 93 8.66 8.56 15.09
N ASN A 94 8.23 9.14 13.97
CA ASN A 94 8.17 10.58 13.78
C ASN A 94 6.76 11.13 14.05
N GLU A 95 6.58 11.86 15.14
CA GLU A 95 5.26 12.30 15.62
C GLU A 95 4.46 13.11 14.59
N TRP A 96 5.11 13.93 13.74
CA TRP A 96 4.37 14.70 12.73
C TRP A 96 3.77 13.82 11.63
N GLN A 97 4.28 12.60 11.45
CA GLN A 97 3.80 11.65 10.44
C GLN A 97 2.51 10.95 10.86
N LYS A 98 2.13 11.01 12.15
CA LYS A 98 0.90 10.40 12.68
C LYS A 98 -0.40 11.00 12.15
N ILE A 99 -0.32 12.09 11.38
CA ILE A 99 -1.47 12.67 10.67
C ILE A 99 -1.77 11.93 9.36
N TYR A 100 -0.95 10.96 8.96
CA TYR A 100 -1.09 10.23 7.70
C TYR A 100 -1.20 8.73 7.95
N LEU A 101 -2.08 8.05 7.23
CA LEU A 101 -1.97 6.60 7.04
C LEU A 101 -1.16 6.34 5.77
N PHE A 102 0.05 5.83 5.90
CA PHE A 102 0.89 5.46 4.76
C PHE A 102 0.39 4.15 4.15
N LEU A 103 0.20 4.14 2.83
CA LEU A 103 -0.32 3.01 2.07
C LEU A 103 0.75 2.40 1.16
N GLY A 104 1.85 3.10 0.97
CA GLY A 104 3.01 2.66 0.22
C GLY A 104 4.09 3.74 0.23
N ASP A 105 5.24 3.40 -0.32
CA ASP A 105 6.34 4.32 -0.56
C ASP A 105 7.15 3.91 -1.77
N SER A 106 7.97 4.83 -2.24
CA SER A 106 9.00 4.57 -3.23
C SER A 106 10.37 5.00 -2.70
N ASN A 107 11.37 4.91 -3.57
CA ASN A 107 12.70 5.46 -3.30
C ASN A 107 12.68 6.94 -2.92
N ILE A 108 11.70 7.72 -3.41
CA ILE A 108 11.67 9.19 -3.28
C ILE A 108 10.35 9.76 -2.76
N ALA A 109 9.31 8.95 -2.60
CA ALA A 109 8.00 9.44 -2.20
C ALA A 109 7.29 8.53 -1.20
N TRP A 110 6.38 9.11 -0.42
CA TRP A 110 5.39 8.39 0.36
C TRP A 110 4.01 8.56 -0.27
N PHE A 111 3.23 7.48 -0.29
CA PHE A 111 1.84 7.50 -0.74
C PHE A 111 0.93 7.27 0.46
N CYS A 112 0.11 8.26 0.80
CA CYS A 112 -0.61 8.24 2.07
C CYS A 112 -2.01 8.85 1.99
N LYS A 113 -2.82 8.56 2.99
CA LYS A 113 -4.10 9.23 3.24
C LYS A 113 -3.91 10.18 4.42
N ASN A 114 -4.20 11.46 4.23
CA ASN A 114 -4.32 12.43 5.31
C ASN A 114 -5.52 12.06 6.20
N LEU A 115 -5.29 11.92 7.50
CA LEU A 115 -6.30 11.51 8.46
C LEU A 115 -7.20 12.67 8.89
N SER A 116 -6.77 13.92 8.67
CA SER A 116 -7.51 15.11 9.08
C SER A 116 -8.68 15.42 8.14
N ASP A 117 -8.46 15.31 6.84
CA ASP A 117 -9.43 15.65 5.79
C ASP A 117 -9.77 14.50 4.83
N GLY A 118 -9.03 13.39 4.91
CA GLY A 118 -9.24 12.21 4.09
C GLY A 118 -8.59 12.26 2.71
N THR A 119 -7.87 13.32 2.34
CA THR A 119 -7.24 13.43 1.01
C THR A 119 -6.10 12.43 0.83
N TYR A 120 -5.90 11.96 -0.40
CA TYR A 120 -4.76 11.12 -0.74
C TYR A 120 -3.63 11.98 -1.28
N LEU A 121 -2.40 11.69 -0.85
CA LEU A 121 -1.24 12.52 -1.10
C LEU A 121 -0.04 11.68 -1.50
N GLU A 122 0.71 12.21 -2.45
CA GLU A 122 2.11 11.85 -2.66
C GLU A 122 2.97 12.92 -2.00
N LEU A 123 3.86 12.48 -1.12
CA LEU A 123 4.76 13.35 -0.36
C LEU A 123 6.19 13.04 -0.73
N ASP A 124 7.03 14.06 -0.88
CA ASP A 124 8.48 13.89 -1.00
C ASP A 124 9.03 13.19 0.25
N LYS A 125 9.84 12.16 0.03
CA LYS A 125 10.58 11.45 1.08
C LYS A 125 12.05 11.91 1.02
N PRO A 126 12.57 12.55 2.08
CA PRO A 126 12.06 12.54 3.46
C PRO A 126 11.33 13.82 3.91
N SER A 127 11.18 14.85 3.07
CA SER A 127 10.78 16.18 3.56
C SER A 127 9.31 16.28 3.99
N GLY A 128 8.44 15.41 3.49
CA GLY A 128 6.99 15.48 3.69
C GLY A 128 6.31 16.57 2.85
N THR A 129 7.04 17.18 1.90
CA THR A 129 6.46 18.19 1.00
C THR A 129 5.44 17.54 0.10
N VAL A 130 4.23 18.11 0.02
CA VAL A 130 3.19 17.61 -0.90
C VAL A 130 3.67 17.78 -2.34
N MET A 131 3.78 16.66 -3.05
CA MET A 131 4.09 16.64 -4.48
C MET A 131 2.81 16.62 -5.30
N GLU A 132 1.88 15.74 -4.94
CA GLU A 132 0.58 15.61 -5.63
C GLU A 132 -0.56 15.31 -4.66
N THR A 133 -1.78 15.62 -5.08
CA THR A 133 -3.02 15.37 -4.33
C THR A 133 -4.03 14.65 -5.21
N TYR A 134 -4.62 13.58 -4.67
CA TYR A 134 -5.54 12.71 -5.36
C TYR A 134 -6.91 12.67 -4.64
N ASN A 135 -7.97 12.51 -5.43
CA ASN A 135 -9.33 12.43 -4.91
C ASN A 135 -9.64 11.08 -4.25
N ASP A 136 -8.94 10.02 -4.66
CA ASP A 136 -9.16 8.64 -4.19
C ASP A 136 -7.89 7.79 -4.30
N PHE A 137 -7.90 6.66 -3.58
CA PHE A 137 -6.80 5.70 -3.58
C PHE A 137 -6.52 5.11 -4.96
N ASN A 138 -7.56 4.81 -5.75
CA ASN A 138 -7.41 4.16 -7.05
C ASN A 138 -6.62 5.03 -8.03
N THR A 139 -6.85 6.33 -8.01
CA THR A 139 -6.14 7.31 -8.83
C THR A 139 -4.69 7.44 -8.39
N MET A 140 -4.43 7.55 -7.08
CA MET A 140 -3.06 7.58 -6.54
C MET A 140 -2.28 6.31 -6.90
N LEU A 141 -2.89 5.14 -6.72
CA LEU A 141 -2.30 3.85 -7.07
C LEU A 141 -2.03 3.76 -8.57
N GLU A 142 -2.95 4.22 -9.41
CA GLU A 142 -2.77 4.19 -10.86
C GLU A 142 -1.58 5.04 -11.32
N GLU A 143 -1.43 6.26 -10.79
CA GLU A 143 -0.29 7.13 -11.13
C GLU A 143 1.04 6.60 -10.60
N ALA A 144 1.06 6.04 -9.39
CA ALA A 144 2.24 5.37 -8.84
C ALA A 144 2.68 4.18 -9.71
N LEU A 145 1.72 3.34 -10.14
CA LEU A 145 1.97 2.19 -11.00
C LEU A 145 2.41 2.58 -12.42
N LYS A 146 1.90 3.68 -12.97
CA LYS A 146 2.38 4.19 -14.27
C LYS A 146 3.83 4.60 -14.19
N THR A 147 4.20 5.31 -13.12
CA THR A 147 5.56 5.83 -12.93
C THR A 147 6.60 4.72 -12.85
N THR A 148 6.27 3.59 -12.21
CA THR A 148 7.20 2.45 -12.07
C THR A 148 7.36 1.58 -13.34
N LEU A 149 6.46 1.74 -14.31
CA LEU A 149 6.47 1.03 -15.60
C LEU A 149 7.16 1.82 -16.73
N LEU A 150 7.59 3.07 -16.49
CA LEU A 150 8.33 3.92 -17.43
C LEU A 150 9.83 3.58 -17.46
#